data_AF-A0A0F9U059-F1
#
_entry.id   AF-A0A0F9U059-F1
#
_cell.length_a   1.000
_cell.length_b   1.000
_cell.length_c   1.000
_cell.angle_alpha   90.00
_cell.angle_beta   90.00
_cell.angle_gamma   90.00
#
_symmetry.space_group_name_H-M   'P 1'
#
loop_
_entity.id
_entity.type
_entity.pdbx_description
1 polymer ?
#
loop_
_entity_poly.entity_id
_entity_poly.type
_entity_poly.pdbx_seq_one_letter_code
_entity_poly.pdbx_strand_id
1 'polypeptide(L)'
;MPPDPNPAPNNPEPDSPPAGDPSPPSPDSPPEPPTGGEGPDPSPAPDQPPGDGGDPTLAEGGGEGEDEPQPTPTIFPDNWRALASGGDPKTEQYLGRYASFGNVVKALMAFRQKMSAGELQATKPDGTDEEVLNEWRAQAGIPAEPEGYLERLPEGLIIGESDQPLVASYLTAMHAADAPPAYVHEGLKWYYANEERLLTEQTEADKTNRAQNEDELRAEWGPEYRPNLNGVHGLFDSHGVKGLKEKFFAARLNDGTPFGDDPDILRFLAWAAREINPHGTVTPAPGETPLQTIQAEKTPLEALMSDKNSEYWKGPKASGLQARWRELDEMEQRHKSRAT
;
A
#
# COMPACT_ATOMS: atom_id res chain seq x y z
N MET A 1 62.34 3.02 -18.59
CA MET A 1 61.49 1.89 -18.13
C MET A 1 60.04 2.29 -18.32
N PRO A 2 59.42 1.97 -19.46
CA PRO A 2 57.96 1.98 -19.56
C PRO A 2 57.40 0.73 -18.84
N PRO A 3 56.21 0.79 -18.21
CA PRO A 3 55.47 -0.40 -17.84
C PRO A 3 54.71 -0.94 -19.07
N ASP A 4 54.80 -2.25 -19.29
CA ASP A 4 54.10 -2.98 -20.35
C ASP A 4 52.57 -3.10 -20.09
N PRO A 5 51.77 -3.39 -21.13
CA PRO A 5 50.31 -3.32 -21.06
C PRO A 5 49.66 -4.52 -20.34
N ASN A 6 48.55 -4.25 -19.65
CA ASN A 6 47.73 -5.24 -18.98
C ASN A 6 46.84 -6.02 -20.00
N PRO A 7 46.79 -7.36 -19.98
CA PRO A 7 45.99 -8.15 -20.93
C PRO A 7 44.50 -8.15 -20.60
N ALA A 8 43.67 -8.24 -21.64
CA ALA A 8 42.22 -8.34 -21.53
C ALA A 8 41.75 -9.79 -21.22
N PRO A 9 40.72 -9.99 -20.38
CA PRO A 9 40.00 -11.25 -20.27
C PRO A 9 38.68 -11.21 -21.08
N ASN A 10 38.73 -11.88 -22.23
CA ASN A 10 37.72 -12.76 -22.82
C ASN A 10 36.23 -12.55 -22.47
N ASN A 11 35.44 -12.16 -23.49
CA ASN A 11 33.97 -12.10 -23.44
C ASN A 11 33.36 -13.41 -23.96
N PRO A 12 32.49 -14.12 -23.21
CA PRO A 12 31.73 -15.25 -23.74
C PRO A 12 30.43 -14.79 -24.44
N GLU A 13 30.24 -15.21 -25.68
CA GLU A 13 28.97 -15.09 -26.41
C GLU A 13 27.89 -16.01 -25.80
N PRO A 14 26.62 -15.57 -25.68
CA PRO A 14 25.50 -16.47 -25.40
C PRO A 14 24.92 -17.03 -26.70
N ASP A 15 25.07 -18.34 -26.86
CA ASP A 15 24.44 -19.16 -27.90
C ASP A 15 22.90 -19.05 -27.87
N SER A 16 22.24 -19.10 -29.04
CA SER A 16 20.77 -19.06 -29.16
C SER A 16 20.25 -20.10 -30.15
N PRO A 17 19.54 -21.15 -29.70
CA PRO A 17 18.67 -21.95 -30.54
C PRO A 17 17.19 -21.50 -30.43
N PRO A 18 16.39 -21.61 -31.50
CA PRO A 18 15.02 -21.09 -31.52
C PRO A 18 14.01 -22.04 -30.86
N ALA A 19 13.13 -21.50 -30.02
CA ALA A 19 11.91 -22.17 -29.56
C ALA A 19 10.71 -21.70 -30.40
N GLY A 20 9.90 -22.65 -30.87
CA GLY A 20 8.74 -22.38 -31.72
C GLY A 20 7.49 -21.93 -30.96
N ASP A 21 6.65 -21.20 -31.68
CA ASP A 21 5.30 -20.74 -31.37
C ASP A 21 4.41 -21.75 -30.64
N PRO A 22 3.61 -21.30 -29.65
CA PRO A 22 2.21 -21.73 -29.59
C PRO A 22 1.22 -20.55 -29.60
N SER A 23 0.38 -20.55 -30.63
CA SER A 23 -0.72 -19.61 -30.88
C SER A 23 -1.90 -19.77 -29.87
N PRO A 24 -2.86 -18.82 -29.83
CA PRO A 24 -3.62 -18.50 -28.60
C PRO A 24 -4.96 -19.23 -28.44
N PRO A 25 -5.54 -19.24 -27.21
CA PRO A 25 -6.93 -19.63 -26.98
C PRO A 25 -7.90 -18.45 -27.22
N SER A 26 -9.05 -18.73 -27.83
CA SER A 26 -10.24 -17.85 -27.90
C SER A 26 -11.50 -18.75 -28.05
N PRO A 27 -12.74 -18.24 -27.98
CA PRO A 27 -13.53 -18.36 -26.75
C PRO A 27 -14.86 -19.12 -26.95
N ASP A 28 -15.53 -19.53 -25.87
CA ASP A 28 -16.99 -19.79 -25.92
C ASP A 28 -17.68 -19.62 -24.55
N SER A 29 -19.01 -19.53 -24.54
CA SER A 29 -19.84 -19.10 -23.38
C SER A 29 -21.18 -19.88 -23.27
N PRO A 30 -21.95 -19.77 -22.15
CA PRO A 30 -22.83 -20.84 -21.65
C PRO A 30 -24.32 -20.73 -22.07
N PRO A 31 -25.21 -21.67 -21.67
CA PRO A 31 -26.07 -21.45 -20.47
C PRO A 31 -26.51 -22.71 -19.65
N GLU A 32 -27.37 -22.49 -18.63
CA GLU A 32 -27.87 -23.38 -17.55
C GLU A 32 -29.16 -24.21 -17.91
N PRO A 33 -30.08 -24.61 -16.97
CA PRO A 33 -30.06 -25.52 -15.80
C PRO A 33 -31.05 -26.73 -15.97
N PRO A 34 -31.46 -27.49 -14.91
CA PRO A 34 -32.89 -27.36 -14.48
C PRO A 34 -33.27 -27.72 -13.01
N THR A 35 -34.50 -27.36 -12.64
CA THR A 35 -35.33 -27.82 -11.50
C THR A 35 -36.05 -29.17 -11.79
N GLY A 36 -36.77 -29.89 -10.90
CA GLY A 36 -37.23 -29.69 -9.50
C GLY A 36 -38.71 -30.16 -9.34
N GLY A 37 -39.16 -30.63 -8.17
CA GLY A 37 -40.56 -31.08 -7.97
C GLY A 37 -40.90 -31.82 -6.65
N GLU A 38 -42.12 -31.62 -6.15
CA GLU A 38 -42.63 -31.98 -4.80
C GLU A 38 -43.76 -33.04 -4.77
N GLY A 39 -43.96 -33.66 -3.58
CA GLY A 39 -45.26 -34.16 -3.06
C GLY A 39 -45.68 -35.60 -3.39
N PRO A 40 -46.66 -36.21 -2.66
CA PRO A 40 -47.57 -35.61 -1.66
C PRO A 40 -47.68 -36.34 -0.28
N ASP A 41 -48.41 -35.73 0.66
CA ASP A 41 -48.87 -36.23 1.99
C ASP A 41 -50.34 -36.77 1.89
N PRO A 42 -50.87 -37.63 2.80
CA PRO A 42 -51.42 -37.15 4.08
C PRO A 42 -51.30 -38.08 5.33
N SER A 43 -51.25 -37.47 6.51
CA SER A 43 -51.38 -38.06 7.87
C SER A 43 -52.75 -38.69 8.20
N PRO A 44 -52.87 -39.51 9.28
CA PRO A 44 -53.34 -38.96 10.57
C PRO A 44 -52.64 -39.49 11.85
N ALA A 45 -52.60 -38.65 12.90
CA ALA A 45 -52.17 -38.98 14.28
C ALA A 45 -53.35 -39.57 15.13
N PRO A 46 -53.14 -40.06 16.38
CA PRO A 46 -52.87 -39.22 17.57
C PRO A 46 -51.85 -39.88 18.57
N ASP A 47 -51.48 -39.40 19.77
CA ASP A 47 -51.93 -38.28 20.62
C ASP A 47 -50.84 -37.84 21.66
N GLN A 48 -50.95 -36.59 22.13
CA GLN A 48 -50.44 -36.01 23.42
C GLN A 48 -48.92 -35.78 23.76
N PRO A 49 -48.62 -34.78 24.64
CA PRO A 49 -47.37 -33.98 24.59
C PRO A 49 -46.67 -33.81 25.99
N PRO A 50 -45.95 -32.70 26.30
CA PRO A 50 -44.54 -32.45 25.98
C PRO A 50 -43.63 -32.42 27.24
N GLY A 51 -42.34 -32.74 27.07
CA GLY A 51 -41.35 -32.79 28.16
C GLY A 51 -40.08 -32.01 27.83
N ASP A 52 -39.88 -30.94 28.61
CA ASP A 52 -38.75 -30.00 28.64
C ASP A 52 -37.35 -30.65 28.48
N GLY A 53 -36.57 -30.17 27.51
CA GLY A 53 -35.23 -30.65 27.18
C GLY A 53 -34.13 -29.81 27.81
N GLY A 54 -34.04 -29.80 29.15
CA GLY A 54 -32.90 -29.24 29.86
C GLY A 54 -31.76 -30.25 30.01
N ASP A 55 -30.60 -29.98 29.43
CA ASP A 55 -29.38 -30.76 29.66
C ASP A 55 -28.97 -30.69 31.15
N PRO A 56 -28.88 -31.82 31.88
CA PRO A 56 -28.41 -31.81 33.26
C PRO A 56 -26.90 -31.56 33.31
N THR A 57 -26.51 -30.51 34.03
CA THR A 57 -25.10 -30.14 34.21
C THR A 57 -24.30 -31.16 35.02
N LEU A 58 -22.96 -31.10 34.92
CA LEU A 58 -21.98 -32.05 35.48
C LEU A 58 -21.87 -32.07 37.03
N ALA A 59 -22.94 -31.78 37.75
CA ALA A 59 -22.98 -31.60 39.21
C ALA A 59 -23.91 -32.57 39.95
N GLU A 60 -24.59 -33.49 39.25
CA GLU A 60 -25.46 -34.49 39.88
C GLU A 60 -24.77 -35.86 39.93
N GLY A 61 -24.40 -36.28 41.14
CA GLY A 61 -23.79 -37.58 41.40
C GLY A 61 -24.84 -38.59 41.88
N GLY A 62 -24.77 -39.82 41.37
CA GLY A 62 -25.64 -40.92 41.81
C GLY A 62 -26.25 -41.70 40.66
N GLY A 63 -25.45 -42.56 40.03
CA GLY A 63 -25.92 -43.56 39.08
C GLY A 63 -25.37 -44.93 39.48
N GLU A 64 -26.11 -45.67 40.30
CA GLU A 64 -25.81 -47.07 40.58
C GLU A 64 -26.11 -47.90 39.32
N GLY A 65 -25.06 -48.33 38.65
CA GLY A 65 -25.09 -49.34 37.58
C GLY A 65 -24.03 -50.38 37.91
N GLU A 66 -24.46 -51.61 38.18
CA GLU A 66 -23.59 -52.70 38.58
C GLU A 66 -22.71 -53.16 37.40
N ASP A 67 -21.44 -52.79 37.43
CA ASP A 67 -20.39 -53.39 36.61
C ASP A 67 -19.29 -53.89 37.57
N GLU A 68 -19.04 -55.20 37.61
CA GLU A 68 -18.09 -55.80 38.55
C GLU A 68 -16.67 -55.25 38.30
N PRO A 69 -15.93 -54.80 39.33
CA PRO A 69 -14.62 -54.22 39.13
C PRO A 69 -13.59 -55.30 38.76
N GLN A 70 -13.36 -55.46 37.45
CA GLN A 70 -12.17 -56.12 36.92
C GLN A 70 -10.91 -55.47 37.53
N PRO A 71 -10.02 -56.24 38.19
CA PRO A 71 -8.88 -55.66 38.88
C PRO A 71 -7.84 -55.16 37.86
N THR A 72 -7.87 -53.86 37.56
CA THR A 72 -6.74 -53.20 36.89
C THR A 72 -5.49 -53.40 37.75
N PRO A 73 -4.34 -53.82 37.19
CA PRO A 73 -3.12 -53.98 37.97
C PRO A 73 -2.76 -52.65 38.64
N THR A 74 -2.61 -52.68 39.96
CA THR A 74 -2.38 -51.51 40.81
C THR A 74 -0.96 -50.97 40.61
N ILE A 75 -0.75 -50.19 39.54
CA ILE A 75 0.53 -49.55 39.19
C ILE A 75 0.92 -48.44 40.20
N PHE A 76 -0.05 -47.86 40.91
CA PHE A 76 0.13 -46.81 41.91
C PHE A 76 -0.37 -47.27 43.29
N PRO A 77 0.36 -46.97 44.39
CA PRO A 77 -0.05 -47.36 45.74
C PRO A 77 -1.29 -46.59 46.20
N ASP A 78 -2.10 -47.17 47.10
CA ASP A 78 -3.38 -46.58 47.52
C ASP A 78 -3.25 -45.16 48.11
N ASN A 79 -2.12 -44.88 48.77
CA ASN A 79 -1.77 -43.57 49.33
C ASN A 79 -1.20 -42.57 48.31
N TRP A 80 -1.30 -42.82 47.00
CA TRP A 80 -0.73 -41.96 45.96
C TRP A 80 -1.17 -40.49 46.06
N ARG A 81 -2.35 -40.20 46.63
CA ARG A 81 -2.85 -38.83 46.83
C ARG A 81 -2.03 -38.07 47.87
N ALA A 82 -1.68 -38.72 48.98
CA ALA A 82 -0.80 -38.16 50.02
C ALA A 82 0.66 -38.03 49.53
N LEU A 83 1.11 -38.96 48.68
CA LEU A 83 2.44 -38.88 48.07
C LEU A 83 2.53 -37.75 47.02
N ALA A 84 1.50 -37.60 46.18
CA ALA A 84 1.45 -36.59 45.12
C ALA A 84 1.14 -35.18 45.63
N SER A 85 0.48 -35.04 46.79
CA SER A 85 0.27 -33.74 47.45
C SER A 85 1.52 -33.20 48.16
N GLY A 86 2.56 -34.03 48.35
CA GLY A 86 3.77 -33.63 49.07
C GLY A 86 3.53 -33.23 50.54
N GLY A 87 2.39 -33.62 51.13
CA GLY A 87 1.96 -33.20 52.46
C GLY A 87 1.17 -31.89 52.51
N ASP A 88 0.79 -31.27 51.39
CA ASP A 88 -0.19 -30.16 51.40
C ASP A 88 -1.63 -30.71 51.51
N PRO A 89 -2.35 -30.45 52.62
CA PRO A 89 -3.70 -30.96 52.81
C PRO A 89 -4.73 -30.38 51.82
N LYS A 90 -4.49 -29.19 51.24
CA LYS A 90 -5.38 -28.63 50.21
C LYS A 90 -5.26 -29.39 48.90
N THR A 91 -4.04 -29.65 48.45
CA THR A 91 -3.75 -30.47 47.27
C THR A 91 -4.23 -31.90 47.47
N GLU A 92 -4.07 -32.48 48.66
CA GLU A 92 -4.61 -33.82 48.95
C GLU A 92 -6.13 -33.86 48.88
N GLN A 93 -6.83 -32.88 49.48
CA GLN A 93 -8.29 -32.75 49.38
C GLN A 93 -8.76 -32.56 47.93
N TYR A 94 -8.00 -31.82 47.11
CA TYR A 94 -8.28 -31.64 45.69
C TYR A 94 -8.07 -32.93 44.88
N LEU A 95 -7.00 -33.68 45.14
CA LEU A 95 -6.74 -35.00 44.54
C LEU A 95 -7.76 -36.05 44.99
N GLY A 96 -8.35 -35.88 46.18
CA GLY A 96 -9.48 -36.69 46.68
C GLY A 96 -10.72 -36.68 45.78
N ARG A 97 -10.88 -35.65 44.93
CA ARG A 97 -11.98 -35.57 43.94
C ARG A 97 -11.86 -36.57 42.79
N TYR A 98 -10.67 -37.12 42.56
CA TYR A 98 -10.41 -38.05 41.45
C TYR A 98 -10.36 -39.48 41.97
N ALA A 99 -11.25 -40.35 41.47
CA ALA A 99 -11.34 -41.76 41.88
C ALA A 99 -10.04 -42.56 41.64
N SER A 100 -9.24 -42.19 40.62
CA SER A 100 -7.97 -42.84 40.29
C SER A 100 -6.95 -41.84 39.74
N PHE A 101 -5.66 -42.20 39.74
CA PHE A 101 -4.62 -41.42 39.08
C PHE A 101 -4.88 -41.26 37.57
N GLY A 102 -5.45 -42.29 36.92
CA GLY A 102 -5.87 -42.21 35.52
C GLY A 102 -6.91 -41.13 35.26
N ASN A 103 -7.81 -40.86 36.21
CA ASN A 103 -8.78 -39.77 36.09
C ASN A 103 -8.13 -38.38 36.24
N VAL A 104 -7.04 -38.25 37.00
CA VAL A 104 -6.22 -37.01 37.03
C VAL A 104 -5.58 -36.76 35.66
N VAL A 105 -4.99 -37.80 35.06
CA VAL A 105 -4.37 -37.70 33.72
C VAL A 105 -5.41 -37.32 32.66
N LYS A 106 -6.60 -37.95 32.68
CA LYS A 106 -7.72 -37.60 31.78
C LYS A 106 -8.18 -36.15 31.96
N ALA A 107 -8.33 -35.69 33.21
CA ALA A 107 -8.71 -34.31 33.50
C ALA A 107 -7.65 -33.29 33.04
N LEU A 108 -6.36 -33.60 33.21
CA LEU A 108 -5.26 -32.76 32.71
C LEU A 108 -5.22 -32.72 31.17
N MET A 109 -5.45 -33.86 30.51
CA MET A 109 -5.56 -33.92 29.05
C MET A 109 -6.76 -33.10 28.54
N ALA A 110 -7.93 -33.24 29.18
CA ALA A 110 -9.12 -32.46 28.83
C ALA A 110 -8.90 -30.95 29.07
N PHE A 111 -8.30 -30.55 30.20
CA PHE A 111 -7.96 -29.15 30.46
C PHE A 111 -6.98 -28.58 29.42
N ARG A 112 -5.96 -29.36 29.05
CA ARG A 112 -5.01 -28.96 27.99
C ARG A 112 -5.68 -28.86 26.63
N GLN A 113 -6.61 -29.76 26.31
CA GLN A 113 -7.39 -29.73 25.08
C GLN A 113 -8.27 -28.47 25.01
N LYS A 114 -8.97 -28.13 26.11
CA LYS A 114 -9.75 -26.89 26.23
C LYS A 114 -8.89 -25.63 26.12
N MET A 115 -7.71 -25.62 26.74
CA MET A 115 -6.73 -24.54 26.58
C MET A 115 -6.29 -24.39 25.11
N SER A 116 -6.01 -25.48 24.41
CA SER A 116 -5.64 -25.43 22.98
C SER A 116 -6.81 -25.10 22.04
N ALA A 117 -8.04 -25.38 22.45
CA ALA A 117 -9.26 -25.04 21.72
C ALA A 117 -9.74 -23.59 21.94
N GLY A 118 -9.10 -22.85 22.85
CA GLY A 118 -9.49 -21.48 23.21
C GLY A 118 -10.70 -21.41 24.17
N GLU A 119 -11.32 -22.52 24.54
CA GLU A 119 -12.50 -22.60 25.45
C GLU A 119 -12.26 -22.02 26.86
N LEU A 120 -11.02 -21.68 27.22
CA LEU A 120 -10.69 -21.02 28.48
C LEU A 120 -10.65 -19.49 28.38
N GLN A 121 -10.75 -18.91 27.17
CA GLN A 121 -11.11 -17.50 27.04
C GLN A 121 -12.59 -17.35 27.37
N ALA A 122 -12.94 -16.34 28.16
CA ALA A 122 -14.33 -16.04 28.45
C ALA A 122 -15.09 -15.82 27.13
N THR A 123 -16.24 -16.48 26.96
CA THR A 123 -17.07 -16.33 25.77
C THR A 123 -17.47 -14.86 25.64
N LYS A 124 -17.32 -14.29 24.45
CA LYS A 124 -17.70 -12.88 24.20
C LYS A 124 -19.18 -12.69 24.58
N PRO A 125 -19.52 -11.74 25.47
CA PRO A 125 -20.91 -11.42 25.78
C PRO A 125 -21.63 -10.85 24.55
N ASP A 126 -22.96 -10.98 24.51
CA ASP A 126 -23.77 -10.55 23.35
C ASP A 126 -23.81 -9.03 23.11
N GLY A 127 -23.23 -8.24 24.03
CA GLY A 127 -23.15 -6.79 23.96
C GLY A 127 -24.42 -6.07 24.42
N THR A 128 -25.37 -6.77 25.04
CA THR A 128 -26.56 -6.15 25.65
C THR A 128 -26.27 -5.38 26.94
N ASP A 129 -25.15 -5.69 27.59
CA ASP A 129 -24.62 -5.02 28.79
C ASP A 129 -23.22 -4.47 28.50
N GLU A 130 -23.08 -3.13 28.52
CA GLU A 130 -21.82 -2.43 28.26
C GLU A 130 -20.77 -2.66 29.37
N GLU A 131 -21.20 -2.85 30.63
CA GLU A 131 -20.28 -3.06 31.76
C GLU A 131 -19.64 -4.45 31.65
N VAL A 132 -20.44 -5.48 31.37
CA VAL A 132 -19.97 -6.85 31.13
C VAL A 132 -19.09 -6.94 29.88
N LEU A 133 -19.45 -6.24 28.80
CA LEU A 133 -18.63 -6.19 27.58
C LEU A 133 -17.28 -5.50 27.82
N ASN A 134 -17.25 -4.40 28.59
CA ASN A 134 -16.02 -3.69 28.91
C ASN A 134 -15.13 -4.46 29.90
N GLU A 135 -15.70 -5.20 30.86
CA GLU A 135 -14.92 -6.09 31.73
C GLU A 135 -14.33 -7.26 30.93
N TRP A 136 -15.08 -7.85 30.00
CA TRP A 136 -14.57 -8.87 29.07
C TRP A 136 -13.45 -8.33 28.17
N ARG A 137 -13.60 -7.11 27.62
CA ARG A 137 -12.54 -6.42 26.85
C ARG A 137 -11.27 -6.24 27.68
N ALA A 138 -11.40 -5.76 28.91
CA ALA A 138 -10.27 -5.57 29.82
C ALA A 138 -9.55 -6.89 30.13
N GLN A 139 -10.28 -7.99 30.31
CA GLN A 139 -9.71 -9.34 30.48
C GLN A 139 -9.00 -9.84 29.21
N ALA A 140 -9.53 -9.53 28.02
CA ALA A 140 -8.91 -9.83 26.74
C ALA A 140 -7.74 -8.89 26.39
N GLY A 141 -7.48 -7.86 27.20
CA GLY A 141 -6.46 -6.84 26.96
C GLY A 141 -6.83 -5.82 25.87
N ILE A 142 -8.10 -5.78 25.46
CA ILE A 142 -8.65 -4.82 24.51
C ILE A 142 -8.83 -3.46 25.24
N PRO A 143 -8.42 -2.33 24.63
CA PRO A 143 -8.61 -1.00 25.22
C PRO A 143 -10.09 -0.63 25.39
N ALA A 144 -10.37 0.27 26.33
CA ALA A 144 -11.73 0.81 26.51
C ALA A 144 -12.19 1.67 25.32
N GLU A 145 -11.26 2.36 24.65
CA GLU A 145 -11.51 3.28 23.54
C GLU A 145 -10.60 2.96 22.34
N PRO A 146 -10.99 3.27 21.09
CA PRO A 146 -10.18 3.00 19.88
C PRO A 146 -8.77 3.58 19.94
N GLU A 147 -8.60 4.79 20.47
CA GLU A 147 -7.30 5.47 20.55
C GLU A 147 -6.31 4.72 21.47
N GLY A 148 -6.81 3.93 22.42
CA GLY A 148 -5.99 3.16 23.35
C GLY A 148 -5.14 2.07 22.68
N TYR A 149 -5.44 1.67 21.44
CA TYR A 149 -4.54 0.80 20.67
C TYR A 149 -3.19 1.48 20.37
N LEU A 150 -3.12 2.82 20.37
CA LEU A 150 -1.89 3.57 20.07
C LEU A 150 -0.92 3.66 21.26
N GLU A 151 -1.38 3.40 22.49
CA GLU A 151 -0.53 3.49 23.69
C GLU A 151 0.60 2.45 23.75
N ARG A 152 0.48 1.39 22.94
CA ARG A 152 1.41 0.25 22.91
C ARG A 152 1.81 -0.16 21.50
N LEU A 153 1.97 0.83 20.60
CA LEU A 153 2.48 0.55 19.25
C LEU A 153 3.84 -0.19 19.31
N PRO A 154 4.12 -1.10 18.37
CA PRO A 154 5.45 -1.68 18.21
C PRO A 154 6.52 -0.60 17.97
N GLU A 155 7.74 -0.86 18.45
CA GLU A 155 8.89 0.03 18.20
C GLU A 155 9.09 0.28 16.70
N GLY A 156 9.29 1.54 16.32
CA GLY A 156 9.53 1.95 14.93
C GLY A 156 8.30 2.39 14.15
N LEU A 157 7.08 2.21 14.67
CA LEU A 157 5.87 2.66 13.97
C LEU A 157 5.55 4.12 14.29
N ILE A 158 5.63 5.00 13.28
CA ILE A 158 5.31 6.43 13.39
C ILE A 158 4.12 6.72 12.47
N ILE A 159 3.00 7.14 13.05
CA ILE A 159 1.80 7.55 12.30
C ILE A 159 2.00 9.00 11.82
N GLY A 160 1.90 9.23 10.51
CA GLY A 160 1.92 10.57 9.93
C GLY A 160 0.67 11.38 10.31
N GLU A 161 0.82 12.70 10.41
CA GLU A 161 -0.31 13.62 10.68
C GLU A 161 -1.40 13.53 9.59
N SER A 162 -0.99 13.27 8.34
CA SER A 162 -1.88 12.98 7.20
C SER A 162 -2.74 11.73 7.37
N ASP A 163 -2.25 10.75 8.13
CA ASP A 163 -2.81 9.40 8.15
C ASP A 163 -3.71 9.19 9.37
N GLN A 164 -3.64 10.10 10.36
CA GLN A 164 -4.52 10.13 11.53
C GLN A 164 -6.00 9.85 11.24
N PRO A 165 -6.67 10.47 10.23
CA PRO A 165 -8.06 10.15 9.93
C PRO A 165 -8.28 8.73 9.42
N LEU A 166 -7.32 8.16 8.67
CA LEU A 166 -7.39 6.78 8.19
C LEU A 166 -7.15 5.79 9.33
N VAL A 167 -6.13 6.04 10.16
CA VAL A 167 -5.81 5.22 11.33
C VAL A 167 -6.97 5.27 12.33
N ALA A 168 -7.53 6.44 12.65
CA ALA A 168 -8.69 6.56 13.54
C ALA A 168 -9.90 5.75 13.03
N SER A 169 -10.20 5.82 11.73
CA SER A 169 -11.24 5.00 11.10
C SER A 169 -10.96 3.49 11.22
N TYR A 170 -9.71 3.07 11.00
CA TYR A 170 -9.28 1.68 11.17
C TYR A 170 -9.41 1.21 12.63
N LEU A 171 -8.92 2.00 13.59
CA LEU A 171 -9.02 1.68 15.01
C LEU A 171 -10.48 1.60 15.48
N THR A 172 -11.35 2.49 14.99
CA THR A 172 -12.79 2.45 15.28
C THR A 172 -13.42 1.15 14.78
N ALA A 173 -13.10 0.73 13.55
CA ALA A 173 -13.58 -0.53 12.98
C ALA A 173 -13.05 -1.76 13.73
N MET A 174 -11.77 -1.74 14.14
CA MET A 174 -11.16 -2.83 14.91
C MET A 174 -11.69 -2.89 16.36
N HIS A 175 -11.96 -1.74 16.99
CA HIS A 175 -12.58 -1.67 18.32
C HIS A 175 -14.02 -2.20 18.30
N ALA A 176 -14.83 -1.81 17.31
CA ALA A 176 -16.18 -2.32 17.13
C ALA A 176 -16.22 -3.83 16.82
N ALA A 177 -15.14 -4.39 16.25
CA ALA A 177 -14.96 -5.82 16.04
C ALA A 177 -14.35 -6.56 17.25
N ASP A 178 -14.02 -5.85 18.35
CA ASP A 178 -13.33 -6.37 19.52
C ASP A 178 -11.99 -7.06 19.20
N ALA A 179 -11.23 -6.50 18.25
CA ALA A 179 -9.97 -7.08 17.79
C ALA A 179 -8.88 -6.99 18.88
N PRO A 180 -8.22 -8.09 19.28
CA PRO A 180 -7.10 -8.02 20.23
C PRO A 180 -5.95 -7.14 19.70
N PRO A 181 -5.28 -6.32 20.54
CA PRO A 181 -4.30 -5.32 20.08
C PRO A 181 -3.20 -5.86 19.16
N ALA A 182 -2.72 -7.08 19.41
CA ALA A 182 -1.68 -7.70 18.58
C ALA A 182 -2.05 -7.79 17.09
N TYR A 183 -3.33 -8.04 16.77
CA TYR A 183 -3.79 -8.09 15.38
C TYR A 183 -3.93 -6.71 14.77
N VAL A 184 -4.38 -5.73 15.56
CA VAL A 184 -4.46 -4.31 15.15
C VAL A 184 -3.07 -3.76 14.86
N HIS A 185 -2.08 -4.09 15.69
CA HIS A 185 -0.68 -3.68 15.53
C HIS A 185 0.00 -4.32 14.32
N GLU A 186 -0.18 -5.62 14.09
CA GLU A 186 0.33 -6.26 12.86
C GLU A 186 -0.38 -5.74 11.60
N GLY A 187 -1.66 -5.37 11.68
CA GLY A 187 -2.40 -4.72 10.60
C GLY A 187 -1.82 -3.34 10.24
N LEU A 188 -1.58 -2.47 11.22
CA LEU A 188 -0.93 -1.17 11.01
C LEU A 188 0.49 -1.34 10.46
N LYS A 189 1.28 -2.25 11.03
CA LYS A 189 2.64 -2.56 10.58
C LYS A 189 2.67 -3.05 9.13
N TRP A 190 1.74 -3.92 8.74
CA TRP A 190 1.59 -4.36 7.35
C TRP A 190 1.21 -3.18 6.44
N TYR A 191 0.28 -2.33 6.86
CA TYR A 191 -0.14 -1.15 6.09
C TYR A 191 1.05 -0.23 5.78
N TYR A 192 1.80 0.19 6.80
CA TYR A 192 2.94 1.09 6.63
C TYR A 192 4.11 0.46 5.85
N ALA A 193 4.41 -0.83 6.09
CA ALA A 193 5.41 -1.55 5.29
C ALA A 193 4.99 -1.70 3.81
N ASN A 194 3.69 -1.85 3.55
CA ASN A 194 3.17 -1.90 2.19
C ASN A 194 3.17 -0.52 1.51
N GLU A 195 2.92 0.56 2.25
CA GLU A 195 3.02 1.94 1.75
C GLU A 195 4.47 2.29 1.37
N GLU A 196 5.45 2.01 2.24
CA GLU A 196 6.88 2.19 1.95
C GLU A 196 7.32 1.37 0.72
N ARG A 197 6.87 0.11 0.63
CA ARG A 197 7.10 -0.76 -0.54
C ARG A 197 6.53 -0.15 -1.82
N LEU A 198 5.28 0.30 -1.82
CA LEU A 198 4.63 0.91 -2.97
C LEU A 198 5.31 2.22 -3.40
N LEU A 199 5.72 3.05 -2.45
CA LEU A 199 6.47 4.29 -2.74
C LEU A 199 7.85 3.98 -3.35
N THR A 200 8.51 2.93 -2.86
CA THR A 200 9.81 2.47 -3.38
C THR A 200 9.67 1.92 -4.80
N GLU A 201 8.73 1.00 -5.03
CA GLU A 201 8.42 0.43 -6.35
C GLU A 201 8.05 1.52 -7.37
N GLN A 202 7.22 2.50 -6.96
CA GLN A 202 6.89 3.66 -7.78
C GLN A 202 8.13 4.49 -8.12
N THR A 203 8.98 4.79 -7.13
CA THR A 203 10.22 5.57 -7.31
C THR A 203 11.23 4.86 -8.23
N GLU A 204 11.28 3.53 -8.21
CA GLU A 204 12.13 2.72 -9.10
C GLU A 204 11.56 2.64 -10.52
N ALA A 205 10.24 2.48 -10.66
CA ALA A 205 9.55 2.56 -11.94
C ALA A 205 9.73 3.94 -12.60
N ASP A 206 9.51 5.03 -11.86
CA ASP A 206 9.69 6.40 -12.33
C ASP A 206 11.11 6.64 -12.88
N LYS A 207 12.14 6.22 -12.13
CA LYS A 207 13.55 6.32 -12.57
C LYS A 207 13.80 5.54 -13.87
N THR A 208 13.20 4.36 -13.99
CA THR A 208 13.39 3.45 -15.14
C THR A 208 12.70 4.01 -16.38
N ASN A 209 11.42 4.37 -16.25
CA ASN A 209 10.61 4.95 -17.32
C ASN A 209 11.24 6.27 -17.79
N ARG A 210 11.63 7.15 -16.86
CA ARG A 210 12.32 8.40 -17.19
C ARG A 210 13.60 8.18 -17.98
N ALA A 211 14.45 7.22 -17.59
CA ALA A 211 15.67 6.93 -18.35
C ALA A 211 15.37 6.48 -19.78
N GLN A 212 14.37 5.61 -19.96
CA GLN A 212 13.93 5.13 -21.28
C GLN A 212 13.36 6.27 -22.14
N ASN A 213 12.46 7.07 -21.57
CA ASN A 213 11.80 8.17 -22.27
C ASN A 213 12.79 9.31 -22.61
N GLU A 214 13.73 9.61 -21.71
CA GLU A 214 14.81 10.57 -21.99
C GLU A 214 15.71 10.08 -23.14
N ASP A 215 16.02 8.78 -23.22
CA ASP A 215 16.85 8.21 -24.29
C ASP A 215 16.09 8.12 -25.63
N GLU A 216 14.79 7.82 -25.62
CA GLU A 216 13.92 7.89 -26.79
C GLU A 216 13.90 9.31 -27.38
N LEU A 217 13.64 10.33 -26.54
CA LEU A 217 13.60 11.72 -26.97
C LEU A 217 14.98 12.25 -27.39
N ARG A 218 16.09 11.75 -26.82
CA ARG A 218 17.45 12.05 -27.30
C ARG A 218 17.73 11.45 -28.66
N ALA A 219 17.27 10.21 -28.90
CA ALA A 219 17.41 9.57 -30.21
C ALA A 219 16.56 10.27 -31.28
N GLU A 220 15.36 10.74 -30.94
CA GLU A 220 14.46 11.46 -31.84
C GLU A 220 14.95 12.89 -32.15
N TRP A 221 15.26 13.68 -31.11
CA TRP A 221 15.55 15.11 -31.26
C TRP A 221 17.03 15.43 -31.46
N GLY A 222 17.94 14.54 -31.03
CA GLY A 222 19.38 14.73 -31.15
C GLY A 222 19.85 16.08 -30.59
N PRO A 223 20.48 16.97 -31.40
CA PRO A 223 20.89 18.30 -30.96
C PRO A 223 19.75 19.16 -30.39
N GLU A 224 18.52 19.00 -30.90
CA GLU A 224 17.34 19.79 -30.50
C GLU A 224 16.76 19.35 -29.15
N TYR A 225 17.28 18.28 -28.52
CA TYR A 225 16.76 17.79 -27.25
C TYR A 225 16.78 18.85 -26.14
N ARG A 226 17.90 19.57 -25.99
CA ARG A 226 18.04 20.62 -24.97
C ARG A 226 17.23 21.89 -25.32
N PRO A 227 17.26 22.40 -26.56
CA PRO A 227 16.34 23.46 -27.01
C PRO A 227 14.86 23.16 -26.75
N ASN A 228 14.39 21.95 -27.08
CA ASN A 228 13.00 21.54 -26.88
C ASN A 228 12.61 21.57 -25.39
N LEU A 229 13.40 20.95 -24.50
CA LEU A 229 13.11 20.97 -23.05
C LEU A 229 13.17 22.38 -22.46
N ASN A 230 14.12 23.22 -22.88
CA ASN A 230 14.16 24.63 -22.48
C ASN A 230 12.90 25.39 -22.94
N GLY A 231 12.40 25.10 -24.15
CA GLY A 231 11.14 25.61 -24.67
C GLY A 231 9.94 25.19 -23.81
N VAL A 232 9.86 23.91 -23.43
CA VAL A 232 8.81 23.37 -22.54
C VAL A 232 8.82 24.07 -21.17
N HIS A 233 9.99 24.23 -20.54
CA HIS A 233 10.08 24.97 -19.29
C HIS A 233 9.67 26.44 -19.45
N GLY A 234 10.16 27.10 -20.50
CA GLY A 234 9.84 28.49 -20.83
C GLY A 234 8.35 28.74 -21.10
N LEU A 235 7.65 27.77 -21.71
CA LEU A 235 6.20 27.82 -21.91
C LEU A 235 5.45 27.99 -20.58
N PHE A 236 5.76 27.17 -19.57
CA PHE A 236 5.14 27.30 -18.24
C PHE A 236 5.56 28.58 -17.51
N ASP A 237 6.84 28.97 -17.62
CA ASP A 237 7.35 30.19 -16.99
C ASP A 237 6.72 31.46 -17.59
N SER A 238 6.37 31.45 -18.89
CA SER A 238 5.79 32.59 -19.61
C SER A 238 4.37 32.98 -19.17
N HIS A 239 3.59 32.03 -18.62
CA HIS A 239 2.17 32.23 -18.31
C HIS A 239 1.92 33.00 -17.00
N GLY A 240 2.95 33.33 -16.21
CA GLY A 240 2.86 34.18 -15.02
C GLY A 240 2.14 33.57 -13.80
N VAL A 241 1.59 32.37 -13.91
CA VAL A 241 0.93 31.67 -12.79
C VAL A 241 1.97 30.96 -11.93
N LYS A 242 2.37 31.61 -10.83
CA LYS A 242 3.31 31.05 -9.84
C LYS A 242 2.83 29.69 -9.32
N GLY A 243 3.69 28.68 -9.33
CA GLY A 243 3.37 27.34 -8.84
C GLY A 243 2.69 26.42 -9.88
N LEU A 244 2.41 26.90 -11.10
CA LEU A 244 1.73 26.09 -12.12
C LEU A 244 2.65 25.01 -12.68
N LYS A 245 3.89 25.38 -13.00
CA LYS A 245 4.96 24.50 -13.49
C LYS A 245 5.21 23.35 -12.51
N GLU A 246 5.33 23.67 -11.23
CA GLU A 246 5.55 22.71 -10.15
C GLU A 246 4.35 21.76 -9.99
N LYS A 247 3.11 22.25 -10.15
CA LYS A 247 1.91 21.40 -10.12
C LYS A 247 1.81 20.45 -11.30
N PHE A 248 2.18 20.89 -12.52
CA PHE A 248 2.22 20.00 -13.68
C PHE A 248 3.34 18.96 -13.56
N PHE A 249 4.55 19.36 -13.14
CA PHE A 249 5.65 18.41 -12.95
C PHE A 249 5.48 17.48 -11.74
N ALA A 250 4.63 17.83 -10.77
CA ALA A 250 4.19 16.93 -9.69
C ALA A 250 2.94 16.11 -10.05
N ALA A 251 2.30 16.35 -11.20
CA ALA A 251 1.14 15.58 -11.62
C ALA A 251 1.56 14.22 -12.20
N ARG A 252 0.72 13.21 -11.99
CA ARG A 252 0.82 11.89 -12.62
C ARG A 252 -0.33 11.67 -13.59
N LEU A 253 -0.08 10.87 -14.61
CA LEU A 253 -1.06 10.35 -15.55
C LEU A 253 -1.84 9.19 -14.92
N ASN A 254 -2.86 8.69 -15.63
CA ASN A 254 -3.76 7.63 -15.15
C ASN A 254 -3.09 6.24 -15.06
N ASP A 255 -1.95 6.05 -15.73
CA ASP A 255 -1.07 4.88 -15.62
C ASP A 255 -0.03 5.01 -14.47
N GLY A 256 0.04 6.19 -13.84
CA GLY A 256 1.01 6.52 -12.80
C GLY A 256 2.25 7.27 -13.30
N THR A 257 2.49 7.37 -14.61
CA THR A 257 3.68 8.04 -15.18
C THR A 257 3.70 9.53 -14.81
N PRO A 258 4.84 10.11 -14.38
CA PRO A 258 4.94 11.55 -14.15
C PRO A 258 4.66 12.33 -15.44
N PHE A 259 3.77 13.33 -15.39
CA PHE A 259 3.38 14.14 -16.56
C PHE A 259 4.58 14.81 -17.26
N GLY A 260 5.64 15.09 -16.51
CA GLY A 260 6.88 15.67 -17.03
C GLY A 260 7.84 14.72 -17.72
N ASP A 261 7.67 13.41 -17.55
CA ASP A 261 8.57 12.38 -18.07
C ASP A 261 7.94 11.59 -19.25
N ASP A 262 6.67 11.88 -19.60
CA ASP A 262 5.96 11.25 -20.72
C ASP A 262 6.41 11.83 -22.09
N PRO A 263 6.79 10.99 -23.07
CA PRO A 263 7.38 11.46 -24.32
C PRO A 263 6.37 12.12 -25.26
N ASP A 264 5.11 11.69 -25.28
CA ASP A 264 4.08 12.27 -26.15
C ASP A 264 3.63 13.65 -25.66
N ILE A 265 3.52 13.82 -24.35
CA ILE A 265 3.30 15.11 -23.70
C ILE A 265 4.48 16.04 -23.94
N LEU A 266 5.72 15.57 -23.79
CA LEU A 266 6.91 16.37 -24.08
C LEU A 266 7.00 16.78 -25.56
N ARG A 267 6.65 15.90 -26.51
CA ARG A 267 6.49 16.25 -27.95
C ARG A 267 5.45 17.34 -28.16
N PHE A 268 4.26 17.16 -27.59
CA PHE A 268 3.17 18.13 -27.70
C PHE A 268 3.56 19.49 -27.10
N LEU A 269 4.16 19.52 -25.92
CA LEU A 269 4.62 20.75 -25.27
C LEU A 269 5.77 21.41 -26.02
N ALA A 270 6.70 20.64 -26.59
CA ALA A 270 7.78 21.18 -27.43
C ALA A 270 7.26 21.75 -28.76
N TRP A 271 6.20 21.18 -29.34
CA TRP A 271 5.46 21.79 -30.46
C TRP A 271 4.76 23.08 -30.02
N ALA A 272 3.98 23.04 -28.93
CA ALA A 272 3.24 24.19 -28.43
C ALA A 272 4.16 25.36 -28.04
N ALA A 273 5.31 25.08 -27.43
CA ALA A 273 6.33 26.07 -27.10
C ALA A 273 6.87 26.79 -28.35
N ARG A 274 7.07 26.07 -29.46
CA ARG A 274 7.53 26.65 -30.74
C ARG A 274 6.44 27.46 -31.45
N GLU A 275 5.16 27.08 -31.34
CA GLU A 275 4.06 27.84 -31.92
C GLU A 275 3.76 29.13 -31.12
N ILE A 276 3.75 29.02 -29.78
CA ILE A 276 3.47 30.14 -28.87
C ILE A 276 4.67 31.09 -28.76
N ASN A 277 5.90 30.56 -28.79
CA ASN A 277 7.13 31.34 -28.79
C ASN A 277 8.10 30.89 -29.91
N PRO A 278 7.90 31.37 -31.16
CA PRO A 278 8.72 31.01 -32.33
C PRO A 278 10.21 31.36 -32.24
N HIS A 279 10.62 32.11 -31.22
CA HIS A 279 12.03 32.49 -30.99
C HIS A 279 12.59 32.00 -29.65
N GLY A 280 11.82 31.22 -28.88
CA GLY A 280 12.26 30.61 -27.63
C GLY A 280 12.41 31.61 -26.48
N THR A 281 12.69 31.09 -25.28
CA THR A 281 12.99 31.93 -24.09
C THR A 281 14.50 32.02 -23.92
N VAL A 282 15.05 33.21 -23.65
CA VAL A 282 16.51 33.44 -23.60
C VAL A 282 17.14 32.64 -22.45
N THR A 283 17.64 31.44 -22.75
CA THR A 283 18.44 30.66 -21.80
C THR A 283 19.87 30.65 -22.31
N PRO A 284 20.83 31.27 -21.59
CA PRO A 284 22.21 31.39 -22.06
C PRO A 284 22.84 30.02 -22.32
N ALA A 285 23.55 29.90 -23.44
CA ALA A 285 24.36 28.71 -23.71
C ALA A 285 25.53 28.62 -22.71
N PRO A 286 26.08 27.43 -22.44
CA PRO A 286 27.24 27.28 -21.55
C PRO A 286 28.43 28.12 -22.02
N GLY A 287 28.77 29.17 -21.26
CA GLY A 287 29.84 30.12 -21.59
C GLY A 287 29.38 31.46 -22.17
N GLU A 288 28.08 31.63 -22.47
CA GLU A 288 27.52 32.94 -22.82
C GLU A 288 27.06 33.73 -21.59
N THR A 289 27.18 35.05 -21.66
CA THR A 289 26.52 35.95 -20.70
C THR A 289 25.06 36.17 -21.10
N PRO A 290 24.14 36.39 -20.14
CA PRO A 290 22.74 36.72 -20.45
C PRO A 290 22.57 37.88 -21.44
N LEU A 291 23.45 38.88 -21.38
CA LEU A 291 23.41 40.02 -22.30
C LEU A 291 23.75 39.63 -23.75
N GLN A 292 24.70 38.70 -23.96
CA GLN A 292 25.03 38.21 -25.30
C GLN A 292 23.86 37.43 -25.91
N THR A 293 23.22 36.55 -25.13
CA THR A 293 22.09 35.76 -25.62
C THR A 293 20.85 36.64 -25.88
N ILE A 294 20.60 37.68 -25.05
CA ILE A 294 19.56 38.71 -25.33
C ILE A 294 19.84 39.44 -26.65
N GLN A 295 21.09 39.86 -26.89
CA GLN A 295 21.45 40.56 -28.14
C GLN A 295 21.38 39.64 -29.37
N ALA A 296 21.74 38.37 -29.22
CA ALA A 296 21.63 37.36 -30.26
C ALA A 296 20.16 37.16 -30.70
N GLU A 297 19.22 37.16 -29.76
CA GLU A 297 17.78 37.02 -30.05
C GLU A 297 17.13 38.33 -30.54
N LYS A 298 17.62 39.50 -30.08
CA LYS A 298 17.19 40.80 -30.63
C LYS A 298 17.55 40.96 -32.11
N THR A 299 18.72 40.50 -32.54
CA THR A 299 19.24 40.69 -33.92
C THR A 299 18.27 40.23 -35.04
N PRO A 300 17.69 39.01 -35.04
CA PRO A 300 16.70 38.61 -36.05
C PRO A 300 15.38 39.39 -35.93
N LEU A 301 14.97 39.81 -34.74
CA LEU A 301 13.79 40.66 -34.55
C LEU A 301 14.03 42.07 -35.13
N GLU A 302 15.21 42.66 -34.96
CA GLU A 302 15.60 43.93 -35.61
C GLU A 302 15.55 43.83 -37.14
N ALA A 303 16.00 42.70 -37.71
CA ALA A 303 15.91 42.44 -39.14
C ALA A 303 14.44 42.40 -39.61
N LEU A 304 13.55 41.71 -38.90
CA LEU A 304 12.12 41.71 -39.18
C LEU A 304 11.48 43.09 -38.98
N MET A 305 11.85 43.83 -37.94
CA MET A 305 11.40 45.20 -37.69
C MET A 305 11.77 46.15 -38.83
N SER A 306 12.93 45.96 -39.46
CA SER A 306 13.41 46.81 -40.56
C SER A 306 12.54 46.72 -41.82
N ASP A 307 11.94 45.57 -42.10
CA ASP A 307 11.00 45.39 -43.22
C ASP A 307 9.53 45.56 -42.76
N LYS A 308 8.89 46.64 -43.23
CA LYS A 308 7.47 46.96 -42.96
C LYS A 308 6.46 45.95 -43.53
N ASN A 309 6.91 44.94 -44.28
CA ASN A 309 6.08 43.85 -44.79
C ASN A 309 6.26 42.51 -44.06
N SER A 310 7.18 42.44 -43.08
CA SER A 310 7.47 41.21 -42.33
C SER A 310 6.34 40.76 -41.41
N GLU A 311 6.47 39.52 -40.90
CA GLU A 311 5.59 38.96 -39.87
C GLU A 311 5.60 39.77 -38.56
N TYR A 312 6.61 40.62 -38.31
CA TYR A 312 6.66 41.49 -37.13
C TYR A 312 5.56 42.57 -37.15
N TRP A 313 5.24 43.08 -38.34
CA TRP A 313 4.24 44.15 -38.52
C TRP A 313 2.87 43.63 -38.94
N LYS A 314 2.78 42.41 -39.49
CA LYS A 314 1.59 41.89 -40.18
C LYS A 314 1.38 40.40 -39.92
N GLY A 315 0.13 39.94 -39.97
CA GLY A 315 -0.21 38.52 -39.81
C GLY A 315 -0.33 38.06 -38.35
N PRO A 316 -0.59 36.76 -38.13
CA PRO A 316 -1.00 36.24 -36.83
C PRO A 316 0.08 36.28 -35.75
N LYS A 317 1.37 36.32 -36.13
CA LYS A 317 2.51 36.34 -35.20
C LYS A 317 2.90 37.74 -34.71
N ALA A 318 2.41 38.80 -35.35
CA ALA A 318 2.88 40.18 -35.12
C ALA A 318 2.78 40.63 -33.66
N SER A 319 1.69 40.30 -32.97
CA SER A 319 1.49 40.63 -31.55
C SER A 319 2.49 39.93 -30.63
N GLY A 320 2.79 38.65 -30.90
CA GLY A 320 3.78 37.87 -30.17
C GLY A 320 5.19 38.41 -30.37
N LEU A 321 5.59 38.70 -31.61
CA LEU A 321 6.90 39.26 -31.95
C LEU A 321 7.13 40.64 -31.30
N GLN A 322 6.10 41.50 -31.29
CA GLN A 322 6.15 42.81 -30.63
C GLN A 322 6.11 42.71 -29.09
N ALA A 323 5.49 41.67 -28.52
CA ALA A 323 5.58 41.39 -27.08
C ALA A 323 6.99 40.92 -26.71
N ARG A 324 7.56 39.97 -27.47
CA ARG A 324 8.89 39.43 -27.27
C ARG A 324 9.98 40.49 -27.36
N TRP A 325 9.91 41.39 -28.34
CA TRP A 325 10.83 42.53 -28.45
C TRP A 325 10.85 43.40 -27.18
N ARG A 326 9.67 43.69 -26.61
CA ARG A 326 9.55 44.48 -25.36
C ARG A 326 10.11 43.74 -24.16
N GLU A 327 9.84 42.44 -24.05
CA GLU A 327 10.41 41.59 -22.99
C GLU A 327 11.95 41.58 -23.03
N LEU A 328 12.54 41.39 -24.22
CA LEU A 328 14.00 41.42 -24.41
C LEU A 328 14.59 42.79 -24.06
N ASP A 329 13.91 43.89 -24.40
CA ASP A 329 14.34 45.24 -24.03
C ASP A 329 14.30 45.46 -22.51
N GLU A 330 13.23 45.03 -21.85
CA GLU A 330 13.15 45.09 -20.38
C GLU A 330 14.21 44.21 -19.71
N MET A 331 14.47 43.01 -20.21
CA MET A 331 15.54 42.14 -19.72
C MET A 331 16.91 42.80 -19.87
N GLU A 332 17.19 43.40 -21.03
CA GLU A 332 18.44 44.10 -21.31
C GLU A 332 18.63 45.30 -20.36
N GLN A 333 17.58 46.11 -20.16
CA GLN A 333 17.61 47.25 -19.25
C GLN A 333 17.80 46.81 -17.79
N ARG A 334 17.13 45.74 -17.34
CA ARG A 334 17.33 45.14 -15.99
C ARG A 334 18.75 44.61 -15.80
N HIS A 335 19.37 44.04 -16.85
CA HIS A 335 20.76 43.59 -16.78
C HIS A 335 21.74 44.78 -16.74
N LYS A 336 21.52 45.80 -17.56
CA LYS A 336 22.33 47.03 -17.57
C LYS A 336 22.26 47.79 -16.24
N SER A 337 21.09 47.92 -15.63
CA SER A 337 20.91 48.60 -14.34
C SER A 337 21.46 47.87 -13.12
N ARG A 338 21.79 46.57 -13.27
CA ARG A 338 22.46 45.75 -12.24
C ARG A 338 24.00 45.73 -12.37
N ALA A 339 24.55 46.31 -13.44
CA ALA A 339 25.98 46.37 -13.73
C ALA A 339 26.63 47.73 -13.41
N THR A 340 25.86 48.65 -12.82
CA THR A 340 26.23 50.01 -12.41
C THR A 340 26.02 50.21 -10.91
#